data_AF-A0A919M6B7-F1
#
_entry.id   AF-A0A919M6B7-F1
#
_cell.length_a   1.000
_cell.length_b   1.000
_cell.length_c   1.000
_cell.angle_alpha   90.00
_cell.angle_beta   90.00
_cell.angle_gamma   90.00
#
_symmetry.space_group_name_H-M   'P 1'
#
loop_
_entity.id
_entity.type
_entity.pdbx_description
1 polymer ?
#
loop_
_entity_poly.entity_id
_entity_poly.type
_entity_poly.pdbx_seq_one_letter_code
_entity_poly.pdbx_strand_id
1 'polypeptide(L)'
;MELDGNALAGDLAEVFAVEMTTARFTCAGCRHADAVATLRVWTRAPGVVARCPSCGDVVLSLVRTPARVVLTLTGTARLELPV
;
A
#
# COMPACT_ATOMS: atom_id res chain seq x y z
N MET A 1 -28.15 5.76 5.91
CA MET A 1 -27.84 7.08 5.32
C MET A 1 -26.53 6.93 4.59
N GLU A 2 -26.46 7.34 3.34
CA GLU A 2 -25.23 7.33 2.54
C GLU A 2 -24.47 8.64 2.79
N LEU A 3 -23.15 8.55 3.03
CA LEU A 3 -22.26 9.69 3.22
C LEU A 3 -21.25 9.72 2.08
N ASP A 4 -20.80 10.91 1.71
CA ASP A 4 -19.72 11.04 0.73
C ASP A 4 -18.35 10.69 1.35
N GLY A 5 -17.36 10.46 0.48
CA GLY A 5 -16.02 10.02 0.90
C GLY A 5 -15.27 10.99 1.79
N ASN A 6 -15.68 12.27 1.90
CA ASN A 6 -15.05 13.21 2.81
C ASN A 6 -15.29 12.83 4.28
N ALA A 7 -16.31 12.00 4.57
CA ALA A 7 -16.52 11.45 5.90
C ALA A 7 -15.32 10.64 6.42
N LEU A 8 -14.46 10.12 5.53
CA LEU A 8 -13.24 9.35 5.87
C LEU A 8 -12.01 10.23 6.10
N ALA A 9 -12.12 11.56 6.01
CA ALA A 9 -10.94 12.45 6.03
C ALA A 9 -10.10 12.30 7.31
N GLY A 10 -10.74 12.13 8.47
CA GLY A 10 -10.05 11.90 9.74
C GLY A 10 -9.33 10.55 9.76
N ASP A 11 -10.04 9.47 9.45
CA ASP A 11 -9.52 8.11 9.45
C ASP A 11 -8.33 7.95 8.48
N LEU A 12 -8.42 8.54 7.27
CA LEU A 12 -7.34 8.48 6.29
C LEU A 12 -6.12 9.32 6.71
N ALA A 13 -6.32 10.44 7.41
CA ALA A 13 -5.21 11.24 7.91
C ALA A 13 -4.36 10.46 8.94
N GLU A 14 -5.01 9.66 9.79
CA GLU A 14 -4.35 8.77 10.75
C GLU A 14 -3.56 7.67 10.02
N VAL A 15 -4.19 7.00 9.04
CA VAL A 15 -3.57 5.93 8.24
C VAL A 15 -2.22 6.34 7.64
N PHE A 16 -2.11 7.55 7.10
CA PHE A 16 -0.86 8.03 6.47
C PHE A 16 0.19 8.55 7.46
N ALA A 17 -0.15 8.67 8.74
CA ALA A 17 0.79 9.02 9.81
C ALA A 17 1.45 7.79 10.49
N VAL A 18 0.90 6.59 10.26
CA VAL A 18 1.36 5.34 10.87
C VAL A 18 2.64 4.83 10.20
N GLU A 19 3.49 4.15 10.98
CA GLU A 19 4.68 3.45 10.48
C GLU A 19 4.25 2.25 9.61
N MET A 20 4.58 2.28 8.31
CA MET A 20 4.05 1.31 7.34
C MET A 20 4.80 -0.01 7.28
N THR A 21 6.01 -0.12 7.82
CA THR A 21 6.79 -1.37 7.71
C THR A 21 6.15 -2.53 8.48
N THR A 22 5.41 -2.23 9.55
CA THR A 22 4.67 -3.22 10.35
C THR A 22 3.23 -3.47 9.88
N ALA A 23 2.72 -2.69 8.92
CA ALA A 23 1.43 -2.96 8.28
C ALA A 23 1.46 -4.32 7.58
N ARG A 24 0.32 -5.02 7.50
CA ARG A 24 0.23 -6.32 6.82
C ARG A 24 -0.50 -6.19 5.49
N PHE A 25 0.06 -6.77 4.44
CA PHE A 25 -0.59 -6.86 3.13
C PHE A 25 -1.16 -8.26 2.91
N THR A 26 -2.17 -8.38 2.06
CA THR A 26 -2.58 -9.64 1.42
C THR A 26 -2.45 -9.48 -0.09
N CYS A 27 -1.68 -10.35 -0.74
CA CYS A 27 -1.44 -10.28 -2.19
C CYS A 27 -2.71 -10.55 -3.00
N ALA A 28 -2.99 -9.69 -3.99
CA ALA A 28 -4.11 -9.87 -4.93
C ALA A 28 -3.91 -11.07 -5.89
N GLY A 29 -2.67 -11.49 -6.15
CA GLY A 29 -2.35 -12.63 -7.02
C GLY A 29 -2.42 -13.97 -6.30
N CYS A 30 -1.54 -14.19 -5.30
CA CYS A 30 -1.40 -15.49 -4.64
C CYS A 30 -1.98 -15.58 -3.22
N ARG A 31 -2.62 -14.52 -2.71
CA ARG A 31 -3.18 -14.43 -1.35
C ARG A 31 -2.17 -14.59 -0.20
N HIS A 32 -0.87 -14.66 -0.47
CA HIS A 32 0.16 -14.58 0.56
C HIS A 32 0.00 -13.30 1.37
N ALA A 33 0.03 -13.43 2.70
CA ALA A 33 -0.17 -12.32 3.63
C ALA A 33 0.98 -12.26 4.63
N ASP A 34 1.58 -11.08 4.76
CA ASP A 34 2.76 -10.84 5.59
C ASP A 34 2.92 -9.33 5.85
N ALA A 35 3.92 -8.94 6.64
CA ALA A 35 4.26 -7.54 6.86
C ALA A 35 4.76 -6.88 5.56
N VAL A 36 4.46 -5.59 5.38
CA VAL A 36 4.93 -4.78 4.25
C VAL A 36 6.47 -4.76 4.20
N ALA A 37 7.14 -4.82 5.35
CA ALA A 37 8.59 -4.96 5.45
C ALA A 37 9.17 -6.17 4.67
N THR A 38 8.38 -7.21 4.39
CA THR A 38 8.85 -8.41 3.68
C THR A 38 8.70 -8.31 2.16
N LEU A 39 8.09 -7.25 1.65
CA LEU A 39 8.00 -7.00 0.22
C LEU A 39 9.38 -6.78 -0.40
N ARG A 40 9.58 -7.28 -1.61
CA ARG A 40 10.79 -7.01 -2.40
C ARG A 40 10.63 -5.65 -3.05
N VAL A 41 11.56 -4.72 -2.84
CA VAL A 41 11.43 -3.32 -3.28
C VAL A 41 12.45 -2.95 -4.36
N TRP A 42 11.97 -2.30 -5.43
CA TRP A 42 12.78 -1.72 -6.50
C TRP A 42 12.56 -0.21 -6.55
N THR A 43 13.66 0.55 -6.50
CA THR A 43 13.65 2.03 -6.45
C THR A 43 14.13 2.70 -7.74
N ARG A 44 14.47 1.91 -8.77
CA ARG A 44 15.07 2.38 -10.04
C ARG A 44 14.08 2.48 -11.22
N ALA A 45 12.80 2.70 -10.93
CA ALA A 45 11.74 2.98 -11.91
C ALA A 45 11.29 4.45 -11.72
N PRO A 46 10.34 5.02 -12.48
CA PRO A 46 9.76 6.35 -12.17
C PRO A 46 9.06 6.45 -10.79
N GLY A 47 9.24 5.47 -9.91
CA GLY A 47 8.82 5.42 -8.52
C GLY A 47 9.38 4.18 -7.82
N VAL A 48 8.82 3.90 -6.65
CA VAL A 48 9.08 2.70 -5.85
C VAL A 48 8.07 1.63 -6.23
N VAL A 49 8.55 0.42 -6.53
CA VAL A 49 7.69 -0.74 -6.82
C VAL A 49 8.00 -1.83 -5.80
N ALA A 50 6.98 -2.33 -5.11
CA ALA A 50 7.10 -3.40 -4.14
C ALA A 50 6.35 -4.64 -4.62
N ARG A 51 7.02 -5.80 -4.62
CA ARG A 51 6.48 -7.06 -5.12
C ARG A 51 6.35 -8.10 -4.01
N CYS A 52 5.37 -8.98 -4.19
CA CYS A 52 5.12 -10.12 -3.31
C CYS A 52 6.36 -11.02 -3.28
N PRO A 53 6.87 -11.41 -2.10
CA PRO A 53 8.01 -12.32 -1.99
C PRO A 53 7.68 -13.75 -2.44
N SER A 54 6.38 -14.12 -2.47
CA SER A 54 5.90 -15.46 -2.85
C SER A 54 5.74 -15.63 -4.37
N CYS A 55 5.05 -14.71 -5.06
CA CYS A 55 4.75 -14.85 -6.50
C CYS A 55 5.43 -13.82 -7.41
N GLY A 56 6.03 -12.76 -6.85
CA GLY A 56 6.67 -11.70 -7.64
C GLY A 56 5.72 -10.68 -8.28
N ASP A 57 4.41 -10.80 -8.05
CA ASP A 57 3.43 -9.79 -8.48
C ASP A 57 3.67 -8.45 -7.79
N VAL A 58 3.37 -7.36 -8.50
CA VAL A 58 3.41 -6.02 -7.92
C VAL A 58 2.28 -5.89 -6.91
N VAL A 59 2.62 -5.68 -5.63
CA VAL A 59 1.67 -5.51 -4.53
C VAL A 59 1.28 -4.05 -4.40
N LEU A 60 2.27 -3.15 -4.46
CA LEU A 60 2.06 -1.71 -4.45
C LEU A 60 3.12 -0.97 -5.26
N SER A 61 2.78 0.26 -5.68
CA SER A 61 3.76 1.20 -6.22
C SER A 61 3.51 2.61 -5.69
N LEU A 62 4.59 3.36 -5.46
CA LEU A 62 4.55 4.74 -5.02
C LEU A 62 5.35 5.62 -5.98
N VAL A 63 4.67 6.53 -6.66
CA VAL A 63 5.28 7.51 -7.57
C VAL A 63 5.11 8.90 -6.97
N ARG A 64 6.21 9.65 -6.88
CA ARG A 64 6.17 11.07 -6.47
C ARG A 64 6.43 11.96 -7.68
N THR A 65 5.57 12.94 -7.88
CA THR A 65 5.72 14.00 -8.87
C THR A 65 5.74 15.35 -8.15
N PRO A 66 6.13 16.46 -8.80
CA PRO A 66 6.08 17.78 -8.17
C PRO A 66 4.69 18.19 -7.66
N ALA A 67 3.61 17.66 -8.25
CA ALA A 67 2.24 18.07 -7.92
C ALA A 67 1.48 17.07 -7.02
N ARG A 68 1.92 15.80 -6.95
CA ARG A 68 1.16 14.74 -6.25
C ARG A 68 1.99 13.50 -5.95
N VAL A 69 1.52 12.73 -4.97
CA VAL A 69 1.94 11.35 -4.68
C VAL A 69 0.86 10.40 -5.20
N VAL A 70 1.27 9.38 -5.94
CA VAL A 70 0.38 8.32 -6.44
C VAL A 70 0.76 7.01 -5.75
N LEU A 71 -0.14 6.51 -4.91
CA LEU A 71 -0.05 5.19 -4.30
C LEU A 71 -1.03 4.25 -5.01
N THR A 72 -0.50 3.23 -5.68
CA THR A 72 -1.30 2.20 -6.35
C THR A 72 -1.30 0.94 -5.50
N LEU A 73 -2.48 0.44 -5.16
CA LEU A 73 -2.69 -0.75 -4.32
C LEU A 73 -3.50 -1.86 -5.03
N THR A 74 -3.60 -1.83 -6.37
CA THR A 74 -4.37 -2.84 -7.13
C THR A 74 -3.86 -4.26 -6.93
N GLY A 75 -2.58 -4.44 -6.58
CA GLY A 75 -1.97 -5.72 -6.20
C GLY A 75 -2.16 -6.12 -4.74
N THR A 76 -2.84 -5.30 -3.95
CA THR A 76 -3.11 -5.51 -2.53
C THR A 76 -4.60 -5.78 -2.34
N ALA A 77 -4.96 -7.02 -2.02
CA ALA A 77 -6.35 -7.37 -1.72
C ALA A 77 -6.82 -6.80 -0.38
N ARG A 78 -5.91 -6.68 0.60
CA ARG A 78 -6.16 -6.10 1.92
C ARG A 78 -4.88 -5.50 2.47
N LEU A 79 -4.99 -4.32 3.08
CA LEU A 79 -3.93 -3.68 3.87
C LEU A 79 -4.45 -3.47 5.29
N GLU A 80 -3.71 -3.97 6.28
CA GLU A 80 -4.03 -3.86 7.70
C GLU A 80 -2.96 -3.01 8.38
N LEU A 81 -3.39 -2.00 9.12
CA LEU A 81 -2.52 -1.02 9.76
C LEU A 81 -2.47 -1.30 11.26
N PRO A 82 -1.30 -1.17 11.91
CA PRO A 82 -1.21 -1.21 13.35
C PRO A 82 -1.85 0.07 13.95
N VAL A 83 -2.44 -0.07 15.13
CA VAL A 83 -2.98 1.04 15.95
C VAL A 83 -2.11 1.25 17.19
#